data_AF-A0A5C7I8I5-F1
#
_entry.id   AF-A0A5C7I8I5-F1
#
_cell.length_a   1.000
_cell.length_b   1.000
_cell.length_c   1.000
_cell.angle_alpha   90.00
_cell.angle_beta   90.00
_cell.angle_gamma   90.00
#
_symmetry.space_group_name_H-M   'P 1'
#
loop_
_entity.id
_entity.type
_entity.pdbx_description
1 polymer ?
#
loop_
_entity_poly.entity_id
_entity_poly.type
_entity_poly.pdbx_seq_one_letter_code
_entity_poly.pdbx_strand_id
1 'polypeptide(L)'
;MLFSSVRPTATQSLLPDHSTCLPAICLPFSPSTKSTLKPLRPSRLLRIRAPENPQHHLQSTSLKIAIIGFGNFGQFLAKALVRHNHLLHSRSDYSHIAGQLNATFYHDIHDLCEQRPDVVLISTSILSTEKFIKSIPYPRLKRSTLFIDVLSSGKDSWLGIPFVYDKVRLRDNDEDRVTRVERFLDISAKEGCRMVEMSCAEHDMYAARSQLVTHTIGRLLERFGVESTSINTKEYQTLLDLVQNTKGDSIELYYGLFMYNKNSLDQLERLDMAFQAIKKELLRQFYDRKLYNATFH
;
A
#
# COMPACT_ATOMS: atom_id res chain seq x y z
N MET A 1 -9.99 -8.87 -5.11
CA MET A 1 -9.62 -7.92 -4.04
C MET A 1 -8.96 -6.75 -4.77
N LEU A 2 -9.24 -5.45 -4.66
CA LEU A 2 -10.21 -4.63 -3.94
C LEU A 2 -11.45 -4.28 -4.80
N PHE A 3 -12.58 -3.92 -4.17
CA PHE A 3 -13.55 -3.00 -4.75
C PHE A 3 -13.99 -2.04 -3.66
N SER A 4 -13.50 -0.81 -3.69
CA SER A 4 -14.34 0.31 -3.25
C SER A 4 -15.22 0.66 -4.45
N SER A 5 -16.52 0.41 -4.32
CA SER A 5 -17.52 0.80 -5.30
C SER A 5 -17.63 2.32 -5.31
N VAL A 6 -17.07 2.98 -6.32
CA VAL A 6 -17.48 4.35 -6.67
C VAL A 6 -18.72 4.21 -7.55
N ARG A 7 -19.90 4.50 -6.98
CA ARG A 7 -21.11 4.68 -7.79
C ARG A 7 -20.95 5.99 -8.60
N PRO A 8 -21.31 6.01 -9.90
CA PRO A 8 -21.41 7.27 -10.64
C PRO A 8 -22.68 8.00 -10.19
N THR A 9 -22.53 9.06 -9.41
CA THR A 9 -23.61 10.05 -9.25
C THR A 9 -23.62 10.95 -10.48
N ALA A 10 -24.78 10.96 -11.14
CA ALA A 10 -25.08 11.79 -12.28
C ALA A 10 -24.84 13.27 -11.97
N THR A 11 -24.26 13.94 -12.96
CA THR A 11 -24.14 15.38 -13.09
C THR A 11 -25.52 16.04 -12.98
N GLN A 12 -25.73 16.88 -11.97
CA GLN A 12 -26.66 18.01 -12.08
C GLN A 12 -26.07 19.20 -11.33
N SER A 13 -25.77 20.22 -12.13
CA SER A 13 -25.42 21.58 -11.75
C SER A 13 -26.54 22.24 -10.92
N LEU A 14 -26.16 23.06 -9.93
CA LEU A 14 -26.56 24.46 -9.73
C LEU A 14 -26.16 24.93 -8.31
N LEU A 15 -25.35 25.98 -8.24
CA LEU A 15 -25.18 26.89 -7.10
C LEU A 15 -26.16 28.08 -7.27
N PRO A 16 -26.31 29.03 -6.31
CA PRO A 16 -25.92 29.06 -4.88
C PRO A 16 -27.07 29.52 -3.95
N ASP A 17 -26.88 29.48 -2.61
CA ASP A 17 -27.07 30.70 -1.78
C ASP A 17 -26.67 30.54 -0.29
N HIS A 18 -25.88 31.54 0.13
CA HIS A 18 -25.61 32.22 1.40
C HIS A 18 -26.12 31.75 2.80
N SER A 19 -25.19 31.98 3.78
CA SER A 19 -25.40 32.32 5.21
C SER A 19 -25.70 31.14 6.17
N THR A 20 -25.11 30.97 7.36
CA THR A 20 -24.52 31.87 8.36
C THR A 20 -23.63 31.11 9.38
N CYS A 21 -22.77 31.87 10.06
CA CYS A 21 -21.79 31.58 11.11
C CYS A 21 -22.07 30.51 12.22
N LEU A 22 -21.00 29.75 12.56
CA LEU A 22 -20.32 29.47 13.87
C LEU A 22 -21.14 29.27 15.19
N PRO A 23 -20.57 28.68 16.30
CA PRO A 23 -19.17 28.29 16.56
C PRO A 23 -18.96 26.88 17.19
N ALA A 24 -17.67 26.56 17.36
CA ALA A 24 -17.12 25.44 18.13
C ALA A 24 -17.57 25.40 19.61
N ILE A 25 -17.74 24.18 20.13
CA ILE A 25 -17.61 23.89 21.57
C ILE A 25 -16.85 22.56 21.71
N CYS A 26 -15.62 22.66 22.22
CA CYS A 26 -14.94 21.60 22.94
C CYS A 26 -15.33 21.74 24.42
N LEU A 27 -15.52 20.64 25.16
CA LEU A 27 -15.10 20.44 26.56
C LEU A 27 -15.61 19.06 27.08
N PRO A 28 -15.03 18.54 28.19
CA PRO A 28 -14.67 17.14 28.39
C PRO A 28 -15.63 16.42 29.34
N PHE A 29 -15.58 15.08 29.44
CA PHE A 29 -16.00 14.40 30.68
C PHE A 29 -15.51 12.95 30.80
N SER A 30 -15.02 12.62 32.00
CA SER A 30 -14.85 11.29 32.60
C SER A 30 -14.98 11.52 34.14
N PRO A 31 -15.29 10.55 35.02
CA PRO A 31 -15.82 9.19 34.88
C PRO A 31 -17.02 8.86 35.83
N SER A 32 -17.57 7.65 35.65
CA SER A 32 -18.36 6.83 36.60
C SER A 32 -19.88 7.07 36.73
N THR A 33 -20.66 6.01 36.49
CA THR A 33 -21.47 5.33 37.54
C THR A 33 -22.10 4.05 36.99
N LYS A 34 -22.36 3.13 37.93
CA LYS A 34 -22.58 1.70 37.80
C LYS A 34 -23.96 1.38 37.19
N SER A 35 -24.02 0.38 36.30
CA SER A 35 -25.26 -0.35 36.01
C SER A 35 -25.03 -1.86 36.05
N THR A 36 -25.92 -2.52 36.78
CA THR A 36 -25.89 -3.93 37.16
C THR A 36 -26.43 -4.78 36.02
N LEU A 37 -25.61 -5.66 35.44
CA LEU A 37 -26.04 -6.66 34.45
C LEU A 37 -25.95 -8.07 35.06
N LYS A 38 -27.06 -8.82 34.90
CA LYS A 38 -27.28 -10.18 35.41
C LYS A 38 -26.37 -11.22 34.74
N PRO A 39 -26.03 -12.33 35.43
CA PRO A 39 -25.11 -13.33 34.90
C PRO A 39 -25.73 -14.19 33.79
N LEU A 40 -25.05 -14.26 32.65
CA LEU A 40 -25.31 -15.22 31.57
C LEU A 40 -24.55 -16.53 31.82
N ARG A 41 -25.21 -17.65 31.53
CA ARG A 41 -24.78 -19.03 31.79
C ARG A 41 -23.49 -19.41 31.02
N PRO A 42 -22.65 -20.33 31.55
CA PRO A 42 -21.44 -20.76 30.86
C PRO A 42 -21.79 -21.68 29.69
N SER A 43 -21.54 -21.20 28.46
CA SER A 43 -21.54 -22.02 27.25
C SER A 43 -20.26 -22.86 27.21
N ARG A 44 -20.42 -24.16 26.95
CA ARG A 44 -19.38 -25.20 26.90
C ARG A 44 -18.08 -24.73 26.25
N LEU A 45 -16.97 -24.81 27.00
CA LEU A 45 -15.61 -24.84 26.45
C LEU A 45 -15.53 -26.01 25.46
N LEU A 46 -15.41 -25.72 24.15
CA LEU A 46 -14.92 -26.69 23.19
C LEU A 46 -13.43 -26.89 23.45
N ARG A 47 -13.12 -28.01 24.11
CA ARG A 47 -11.76 -28.52 24.29
C ARG A 47 -11.22 -28.89 22.91
N ILE A 48 -10.35 -28.04 22.35
CA ILE A 48 -9.61 -28.34 21.12
C ILE A 48 -8.73 -29.56 21.43
N ARG A 49 -9.09 -30.72 20.86
CA ARG A 49 -8.20 -31.90 20.83
C ARG A 49 -7.07 -31.60 19.83
N ALA A 50 -5.84 -31.89 20.24
CA ALA A 50 -4.69 -31.90 19.34
C ALA A 50 -4.95 -32.88 18.18
N PRO A 51 -4.57 -32.56 16.92
CA PRO A 51 -4.69 -33.51 15.84
C PRO A 51 -3.61 -34.59 15.99
N GLU A 52 -4.05 -35.85 16.05
CA GLU A 52 -3.19 -37.03 15.94
C GLU A 52 -2.82 -37.30 14.47
N ASN A 53 -1.52 -37.46 14.25
CA ASN A 53 -0.83 -38.17 13.16
C ASN A 53 -0.87 -37.62 11.71
N PRO A 54 0.26 -37.14 11.14
CA PRO A 54 0.35 -36.73 9.74
C PRO A 54 0.81 -37.88 8.83
N GLN A 55 -0.13 -38.58 8.21
CA GLN A 55 0.10 -39.23 6.91
C GLN A 55 -0.71 -38.49 5.85
N HIS A 56 -0.33 -37.25 5.55
CA HIS A 56 -0.87 -36.52 4.40
C HIS A 56 0.14 -36.52 3.26
N HIS A 57 -0.36 -36.90 2.08
CA HIS A 57 0.29 -36.78 0.78
C HIS A 57 1.21 -35.56 0.69
N LEU A 58 2.43 -35.78 0.19
CA LEU A 58 3.33 -34.73 -0.32
C LEU A 58 2.66 -34.01 -1.50
N GLN A 59 1.68 -33.15 -1.21
CA GLN A 59 1.16 -32.20 -2.19
C GLN A 59 2.30 -31.24 -2.53
N SER A 60 2.57 -31.08 -3.83
CA SER A 60 3.56 -30.12 -4.31
C SER A 60 3.36 -28.76 -3.62
N THR A 61 4.41 -28.28 -2.96
CA THR A 61 4.42 -26.98 -2.28
C THR A 61 4.56 -25.81 -3.26
N SER A 62 4.80 -26.09 -4.54
CA SER A 62 5.03 -25.05 -5.55
C SER A 62 3.70 -24.49 -6.06
N LEU A 63 3.42 -23.22 -5.76
CA LEU A 63 2.36 -22.46 -6.40
C LEU A 63 2.73 -22.10 -7.84
N LYS A 64 1.75 -22.13 -8.77
CA LYS A 64 1.88 -21.47 -10.09
C LYS A 64 1.46 -20.01 -9.96
N ILE A 65 2.40 -19.08 -10.07
CA ILE A 65 2.19 -17.66 -9.77
C ILE A 65 2.27 -16.83 -11.05
N ALA A 66 1.20 -16.18 -11.45
CA ALA A 66 1.23 -15.18 -12.51
C ALA A 66 1.57 -13.80 -11.95
N ILE A 67 2.48 -13.05 -12.57
CA ILE A 67 2.79 -11.66 -12.24
C ILE A 67 2.39 -10.79 -13.43
N ILE A 68 1.48 -9.86 -13.18
CA ILE A 68 0.94 -8.92 -14.16
C ILE A 68 1.52 -7.54 -13.88
N GLY A 69 2.27 -7.00 -14.83
CA GLY A 69 2.99 -5.74 -14.67
C GLY A 69 4.42 -6.00 -14.25
N PHE A 70 5.32 -6.11 -15.22
CA PHE A 70 6.71 -6.51 -15.01
C PHE A 70 7.68 -5.31 -15.02
N GLY A 71 7.25 -4.20 -14.41
CA GLY A 71 8.11 -3.05 -14.12
C GLY A 71 9.04 -3.33 -12.93
N ASN A 72 9.63 -2.28 -12.35
CA ASN A 72 10.60 -2.38 -11.25
C ASN A 72 10.12 -3.31 -10.12
N PHE A 73 8.88 -3.13 -9.65
CA PHE A 73 8.35 -3.94 -8.55
C PHE A 73 8.00 -5.38 -8.98
N GLY A 74 7.41 -5.58 -10.16
CA GLY A 74 7.15 -6.93 -10.68
C GLY A 74 8.43 -7.76 -10.85
N GLN A 75 9.52 -7.13 -11.28
CA GLN A 75 10.84 -7.76 -11.35
C GLN A 75 11.40 -8.08 -9.95
N PHE A 76 11.23 -7.18 -8.99
CA PHE A 76 11.59 -7.43 -7.59
C PHE A 76 10.82 -8.63 -7.01
N LEU A 77 9.51 -8.71 -7.23
CA LEU A 77 8.68 -9.85 -6.82
C LEU A 77 9.13 -11.15 -7.49
N ALA A 78 9.39 -11.13 -8.80
CA ALA A 78 9.83 -12.33 -9.52
C ALA A 78 11.14 -12.90 -8.99
N LYS A 79 12.10 -12.06 -8.60
CA LYS A 79 13.35 -12.49 -7.97
C LYS A 79 13.14 -13.23 -6.63
N ALA A 80 12.16 -12.80 -5.84
CA ALA A 80 11.80 -13.49 -4.60
C ALA A 80 11.05 -14.82 -4.86
N LEU A 81 10.41 -14.94 -6.03
CA LEU A 81 9.57 -16.05 -6.42
C LEU A 81 10.25 -17.05 -7.36
N VAL A 82 11.57 -16.96 -7.55
CA VAL A 82 12.34 -17.83 -8.48
C VAL A 82 12.18 -19.32 -8.18
N ARG A 83 11.93 -19.68 -6.92
CA ARG A 83 11.67 -21.07 -6.51
C ARG A 83 10.31 -21.62 -6.96
N HIS A 84 9.43 -20.76 -7.47
CA HIS A 84 8.09 -21.11 -7.93
C HIS A 84 7.98 -20.97 -9.45
N ASN A 85 7.09 -21.77 -10.06
CA ASN A 85 6.77 -21.62 -11.47
C ASN A 85 5.99 -20.32 -11.66
N HIS A 86 6.63 -19.30 -12.25
CA HIS A 86 6.02 -18.01 -12.44
C HIS A 86 5.83 -17.65 -13.93
N LEU A 87 4.62 -17.17 -14.22
CA LEU A 87 4.16 -16.71 -15.52
C LEU A 87 4.18 -15.19 -15.51
N LEU A 88 4.65 -14.55 -16.57
CA LEU A 88 4.79 -13.10 -16.62
C LEU A 88 3.96 -12.53 -17.75
N HIS A 89 3.30 -11.41 -17.49
CA HIS A 89 2.67 -10.59 -18.53
C HIS A 89 2.87 -9.12 -18.23
N SER A 90 3.17 -8.33 -19.25
CA SER A 90 3.22 -6.88 -19.14
C SER A 90 2.90 -6.21 -20.48
N ARG A 91 2.63 -4.90 -20.43
CA ARG A 91 2.40 -4.08 -21.64
C ARG A 91 3.65 -4.01 -22.51
N SER A 92 4.82 -3.89 -21.88
CA SER A 92 6.11 -3.88 -22.57
C SER A 92 6.68 -5.29 -22.63
N ASP A 93 7.49 -5.57 -23.64
CA ASP A 93 8.16 -6.85 -23.78
C ASP A 93 9.31 -6.99 -22.78
N TYR A 94 9.27 -8.05 -21.99
CA TYR A 94 10.30 -8.43 -21.03
C TYR A 94 10.74 -9.89 -21.19
N SER A 95 10.49 -10.50 -22.36
CA SER A 95 10.78 -11.92 -22.64
C SER A 95 12.22 -12.30 -22.33
N HIS A 96 13.19 -11.42 -22.63
CA HIS A 96 14.60 -11.66 -22.32
C HIS A 96 14.87 -11.73 -20.81
N ILE A 97 14.35 -10.78 -20.03
CA ILE A 97 14.52 -10.77 -18.56
C ILE A 97 13.77 -11.94 -17.92
N ALA A 98 12.60 -12.28 -18.44
CA ALA A 98 11.84 -13.45 -18.03
C ALA A 98 12.66 -14.75 -18.16
N GLY A 99 13.32 -14.94 -19.31
CA GLY A 99 14.19 -16.08 -19.55
C GLY A 99 15.34 -16.19 -18.55
N GLN A 100 15.94 -15.06 -18.16
CA GLN A 100 17.00 -15.02 -17.14
C GLN A 100 16.52 -15.44 -15.74
N LEU A 101 15.24 -15.23 -15.44
CA LEU A 101 14.62 -15.61 -14.15
C LEU A 101 13.95 -16.99 -14.19
N ASN A 102 14.16 -17.76 -15.27
CA ASN A 102 13.48 -19.03 -15.50
C ASN A 102 11.94 -18.90 -15.49
N ALA A 103 11.45 -17.79 -16.03
CA ALA A 103 10.04 -17.44 -16.12
C ALA A 103 9.53 -17.55 -17.56
N THR A 104 8.24 -17.83 -17.73
CA THR A 104 7.60 -17.79 -19.06
C THR A 104 6.86 -16.47 -19.26
N PHE A 105 7.23 -15.71 -20.30
CA PHE A 105 6.57 -14.45 -20.66
C PHE A 105 5.45 -14.68 -21.68
N TYR A 106 4.32 -14.02 -21.47
CA TYR A 106 3.15 -14.06 -22.34
C TYR A 106 2.79 -12.64 -22.80
N HIS A 107 2.75 -12.45 -24.12
CA HIS A 107 2.32 -11.18 -24.72
C HIS A 107 0.80 -11.00 -24.62
N ASP A 108 0.04 -12.09 -24.70
CA ASP A 108 -1.42 -12.08 -24.53
C ASP A 108 -1.80 -12.59 -23.13
N ILE A 109 -2.63 -11.81 -22.43
CA ILE A 109 -3.19 -12.19 -21.13
C ILE A 109 -4.12 -13.41 -21.24
N HIS A 110 -4.74 -13.61 -22.41
CA HIS A 110 -5.60 -14.76 -22.68
C HIS A 110 -4.82 -16.07 -22.63
N ASP A 111 -3.62 -16.10 -23.20
CA ASP A 111 -2.73 -17.27 -23.20
C ASP A 111 -2.17 -17.54 -21.80
N LEU A 112 -1.81 -16.49 -21.06
CA LEU A 112 -1.39 -16.62 -19.67
C LEU A 112 -2.51 -17.23 -18.81
N CYS A 113 -3.74 -16.76 -19.00
CA CYS A 113 -4.89 -17.25 -18.23
C CYS A 113 -5.23 -18.72 -18.55
N GLU A 114 -4.99 -19.19 -19.77
CA GLU A 114 -5.13 -20.60 -20.15
C GLU A 114 -4.18 -21.52 -19.37
N GLN A 115 -3.05 -20.99 -18.87
CA GLN A 115 -2.13 -21.76 -18.02
C GLN A 115 -2.69 -22.03 -16.62
N ARG A 116 -3.86 -21.46 -16.29
CA ARG A 116 -4.59 -21.67 -15.03
C ARG A 116 -3.69 -21.46 -13.79
N PRO A 117 -3.12 -20.25 -13.61
CA PRO A 117 -2.33 -19.92 -12.43
C PRO A 117 -3.13 -20.15 -11.14
N ASP A 118 -2.45 -20.51 -10.07
CA ASP A 118 -3.04 -20.62 -8.74
C ASP A 118 -3.17 -19.24 -8.10
N VAL A 119 -2.17 -18.38 -8.32
CA VAL A 119 -2.11 -17.00 -7.81
C VAL A 119 -1.86 -16.04 -8.98
N VAL A 120 -2.55 -14.90 -8.99
CA VAL A 120 -2.34 -13.78 -9.91
C VAL A 120 -1.97 -12.55 -9.08
N LEU A 121 -0.72 -12.10 -9.21
CA LEU A 121 -0.19 -10.87 -8.65
C LEU A 121 -0.40 -9.72 -9.62
N ILE A 122 -1.09 -8.67 -9.19
CA ILE A 122 -1.28 -7.45 -9.96
C ILE A 122 -0.25 -6.44 -9.44
N SER A 123 0.81 -6.23 -10.22
CA SER A 123 1.92 -5.32 -9.96
C SER A 123 2.03 -4.23 -11.04
N THR A 124 0.88 -3.79 -11.55
CA THR A 124 0.78 -2.62 -12.45
C THR A 124 0.74 -1.31 -11.67
N SER A 125 0.98 -0.17 -12.34
CA SER A 125 0.74 1.15 -11.73
C SER A 125 -0.71 1.25 -11.23
N ILE A 126 -0.92 1.90 -10.07
CA ILE A 126 -2.25 2.15 -9.48
C ILE A 126 -3.25 2.68 -10.53
N LEU A 127 -2.79 3.63 -11.36
CA LEU A 127 -3.59 4.27 -12.41
C LEU A 127 -4.08 3.30 -13.51
N SER A 128 -3.36 2.21 -13.73
CA SER A 128 -3.65 1.22 -14.78
C SER A 128 -4.35 -0.04 -14.26
N THR A 129 -4.35 -0.26 -12.95
CA THR A 129 -4.91 -1.47 -12.32
C THR A 129 -6.40 -1.66 -12.65
N GLU A 130 -7.22 -0.60 -12.59
CA GLU A 130 -8.65 -0.71 -12.91
C GLU A 130 -8.90 -1.16 -14.35
N LYS A 131 -8.17 -0.56 -15.31
CA LYS A 131 -8.27 -0.92 -16.73
C LYS A 131 -7.88 -2.38 -16.94
N PHE A 132 -6.82 -2.85 -16.27
CA PHE A 132 -6.37 -4.23 -16.36
C PHE A 132 -7.39 -5.20 -15.76
N ILE A 133 -7.93 -4.93 -14.57
CA ILE A 133 -8.93 -5.79 -13.92
C ILE A 133 -10.15 -6.01 -14.81
N LYS A 134 -10.56 -4.97 -15.56
CA LYS A 134 -11.67 -5.06 -16.52
C LYS A 134 -11.36 -5.92 -17.75
N SER A 135 -10.10 -6.06 -18.14
CA SER A 135 -9.69 -6.86 -19.30
C SER A 135 -9.39 -8.33 -19.00
N ILE A 136 -9.44 -8.76 -17.73
CA ILE A 136 -9.10 -10.15 -17.38
C ILE A 136 -10.15 -11.12 -17.93
N PRO A 137 -9.75 -12.18 -18.66
CA PRO A 137 -10.66 -13.21 -19.14
C PRO A 137 -10.98 -14.21 -18.01
N TYR A 138 -11.77 -13.78 -17.02
CA TYR A 138 -12.14 -14.59 -15.85
C TYR A 138 -12.63 -16.02 -16.16
N PRO A 139 -13.40 -16.29 -17.25
CA PRO A 139 -13.84 -17.65 -17.58
C PRO A 139 -12.70 -18.64 -17.85
N ARG A 140 -11.48 -18.16 -18.17
CA ARG A 140 -10.30 -18.99 -18.43
C ARG A 140 -9.57 -19.42 -17.17
N LEU A 141 -9.85 -18.78 -16.03
CA LEU A 141 -9.19 -19.01 -14.75
C LEU A 141 -9.91 -20.07 -13.89
N LYS A 142 -9.20 -20.67 -12.95
CA LYS A 142 -9.82 -21.53 -11.93
C LYS A 142 -10.71 -20.68 -11.03
N ARG A 143 -11.84 -21.23 -10.57
CA ARG A 143 -12.71 -20.54 -9.58
C ARG A 143 -11.98 -20.22 -8.27
N SER A 144 -10.98 -21.01 -7.92
CA SER A 144 -10.17 -20.86 -6.71
C SER A 144 -8.89 -20.03 -6.91
N THR A 145 -8.69 -19.42 -8.09
CA THR A 145 -7.55 -18.53 -8.37
C THR A 145 -7.51 -17.39 -7.36
N LEU A 146 -6.36 -17.23 -6.70
CA LEU A 146 -6.13 -16.15 -5.74
C LEU A 146 -5.63 -14.91 -6.48
N PHE A 147 -6.34 -13.79 -6.34
CA PHE A 147 -5.87 -12.50 -6.84
C PHE A 147 -5.30 -11.68 -5.70
N ILE A 148 -4.10 -11.14 -5.92
CA ILE A 148 -3.39 -10.31 -4.96
C ILE A 148 -2.98 -9.04 -5.67
N ASP A 149 -3.45 -7.91 -5.15
CA ASP A 149 -2.99 -6.59 -5.58
C ASP A 149 -1.75 -6.23 -4.76
N VAL A 150 -0.68 -5.82 -5.43
CA VAL A 150 0.62 -5.56 -4.81
C VAL A 150 1.05 -4.14 -5.16
N LEU A 151 0.86 -3.23 -4.19
CA LEU A 151 1.12 -1.81 -4.33
C LEU A 151 2.17 -1.37 -3.31
N SER A 152 3.45 -1.32 -3.67
CA SER A 152 4.52 -0.51 -3.05
C SER A 152 5.89 -0.92 -3.61
N SER A 153 6.95 -0.14 -3.34
CA SER A 153 8.33 -0.46 -3.73
C SER A 153 9.07 -1.25 -2.65
N GLY A 154 9.71 -2.35 -3.05
CA GLY A 154 10.80 -3.00 -2.32
C GLY A 154 12.08 -2.78 -3.12
N LYS A 155 13.17 -2.39 -2.45
CA LYS A 155 14.41 -2.02 -3.14
C LYS A 155 15.46 -3.13 -3.11
N ASP A 156 15.78 -3.64 -1.92
CA ASP A 156 16.98 -4.47 -1.79
C ASP A 156 16.80 -5.77 -1.00
N SER A 157 15.84 -5.86 -0.08
CA SER A 157 15.65 -7.05 0.75
C SER A 157 14.23 -7.16 1.32
N TRP A 158 13.82 -8.39 1.61
CA TRP A 158 12.57 -8.74 2.30
C TRP A 158 12.76 -8.89 3.81
N LEU A 159 14.01 -8.87 4.30
CA LEU A 159 14.29 -9.10 5.72
C LEU A 159 13.86 -7.89 6.56
N GLY A 160 12.98 -8.13 7.53
CA GLY A 160 12.54 -7.14 8.52
C GLY A 160 11.57 -6.07 7.99
N ILE A 161 11.31 -6.03 6.68
CA ILE A 161 10.34 -5.09 6.11
C ILE A 161 8.91 -5.50 6.45
N PRO A 162 7.99 -4.55 6.67
CA PRO A 162 6.57 -4.88 6.85
C PRO A 162 5.99 -5.43 5.55
N PHE A 163 5.41 -6.63 5.63
CA PHE A 163 4.52 -7.16 4.60
C PHE A 163 3.09 -7.00 5.07
N VAL A 164 2.41 -5.98 4.56
CA VAL A 164 1.05 -5.63 4.96
C VAL A 164 0.04 -6.37 4.07
N TYR A 165 -0.96 -6.99 4.67
CA TYR A 165 -1.98 -7.72 3.92
C TYR A 165 -3.38 -7.64 4.53
N ASP A 166 -4.39 -7.79 3.68
CA ASP A 166 -5.81 -7.92 4.05
C ASP A 166 -6.42 -9.13 3.33
N LYS A 167 -7.11 -10.00 4.06
CA LYS A 167 -7.75 -11.20 3.54
C LYS A 167 -9.17 -10.89 3.06
N VAL A 168 -9.29 -10.30 1.88
CA VAL A 168 -10.59 -9.82 1.36
C VAL A 168 -11.35 -10.91 0.58
N ARG A 169 -12.64 -11.13 0.91
CA ARG A 169 -13.53 -12.08 0.20
C ARG A 169 -13.03 -13.53 0.20
N LEU A 170 -12.46 -13.99 1.30
CA LEU A 170 -12.32 -15.41 1.57
C LEU A 170 -13.67 -15.94 2.05
N ARG A 171 -14.09 -17.10 1.53
CA ARG A 171 -15.25 -17.82 2.06
C ARG A 171 -14.67 -18.89 2.97
N ASP A 172 -15.08 -18.91 4.23
CA ASP A 172 -14.46 -19.77 5.25
C ASP A 172 -14.57 -21.27 4.95
N ASN A 173 -15.54 -21.65 4.10
CA ASN A 173 -15.79 -23.05 3.71
C ASN A 173 -14.98 -23.50 2.49
N ASP A 174 -14.06 -22.68 1.97
CA ASP A 174 -13.21 -23.01 0.81
C ASP A 174 -11.78 -23.30 1.29
N GLU A 175 -11.58 -24.51 1.83
CA GLU A 175 -10.31 -24.97 2.42
C GLU A 175 -9.14 -24.81 1.43
N ASP A 176 -9.35 -25.14 0.15
CA ASP A 176 -8.35 -24.98 -0.91
C ASP A 176 -7.87 -23.53 -1.06
N ARG A 177 -8.78 -22.55 -0.97
CA ARG A 177 -8.42 -21.13 -1.03
C ARG A 177 -7.71 -20.68 0.23
N VAL A 178 -8.14 -21.13 1.41
CA VAL A 178 -7.48 -20.79 2.69
C VAL A 178 -6.05 -21.32 2.68
N THR A 179 -5.85 -22.60 2.37
CA THR A 179 -4.51 -23.20 2.24
C THR A 179 -3.66 -22.49 1.20
N ARG A 180 -4.24 -22.06 0.07
CA ARG A 180 -3.49 -21.31 -0.97
C ARG A 180 -3.03 -19.94 -0.47
N VAL A 181 -3.87 -19.23 0.29
CA VAL A 181 -3.50 -17.95 0.92
C VAL A 181 -2.38 -18.16 1.93
N GLU A 182 -2.49 -19.14 2.80
CA GLU A 182 -1.46 -19.45 3.80
C GLU A 182 -0.12 -19.80 3.14
N ARG A 183 -0.14 -20.67 2.12
CA ARG A 183 1.05 -21.01 1.34
C ARG A 183 1.68 -19.80 0.66
N PHE A 184 0.88 -18.86 0.18
CA PHE A 184 1.40 -17.63 -0.42
C PHE A 184 2.03 -16.70 0.62
N LEU A 185 1.35 -16.47 1.76
CA LEU A 185 1.87 -15.62 2.84
C LEU A 185 3.15 -16.18 3.46
N ASP A 186 3.26 -17.51 3.53
CA ASP A 186 4.44 -18.22 4.02
C ASP A 186 5.70 -17.94 3.17
N ILE A 187 5.55 -17.55 1.89
CA ILE A 187 6.67 -17.11 1.05
C ILE A 187 7.32 -15.87 1.68
N SER A 188 6.53 -14.80 1.89
CA SER A 188 7.05 -13.55 2.48
C SER A 188 7.56 -13.76 3.90
N ALA A 189 6.89 -14.59 4.70
CA ALA A 189 7.31 -14.90 6.06
C ALA A 189 8.69 -15.61 6.09
N LYS A 190 8.92 -16.57 5.19
CA LYS A 190 10.21 -17.27 5.07
C LYS A 190 11.33 -16.39 4.55
N GLU A 191 11.02 -15.39 3.74
CA GLU A 191 11.97 -14.35 3.32
C GLU A 191 12.25 -13.30 4.43
N GLY A 192 11.66 -13.48 5.62
CA GLY A 192 11.96 -12.69 6.81
C GLY A 192 11.13 -11.41 6.95
N CYS A 193 10.03 -11.28 6.22
CA CYS A 193 9.14 -10.14 6.39
C CYS A 193 8.45 -10.14 7.75
N ARG A 194 8.21 -8.93 8.26
CA ARG A 194 7.30 -8.71 9.38
C ARG A 194 5.88 -8.68 8.84
N MET A 195 5.17 -9.80 8.98
CA MET A 195 3.80 -9.96 8.50
C MET A 195 2.83 -9.11 9.34
N VAL A 196 2.06 -8.23 8.69
CA VAL A 196 1.11 -7.32 9.35
C VAL A 196 -0.26 -7.42 8.69
N GLU A 197 -1.21 -8.06 9.36
CA GLU A 197 -2.61 -8.09 8.94
C GLU A 197 -3.29 -6.78 9.35
N MET A 198 -3.89 -6.06 8.41
CA MET A 198 -4.73 -4.88 8.68
C MET A 198 -5.74 -4.65 7.57
N SER A 199 -6.82 -3.93 7.85
CA SER A 199 -7.81 -3.61 6.83
C SER A 199 -7.26 -2.64 5.78
N CYS A 200 -7.77 -2.70 4.55
CA CYS A 200 -7.40 -1.73 3.51
C CYS A 200 -7.64 -0.26 3.95
N ALA A 201 -8.70 0.00 4.73
CA ALA A 201 -9.00 1.34 5.21
C ALA A 201 -7.95 1.86 6.20
N GLU A 202 -7.46 1.01 7.10
CA GLU A 202 -6.37 1.35 8.03
C GLU A 202 -5.05 1.52 7.29
N HIS A 203 -4.74 0.62 6.35
CA HIS A 203 -3.58 0.73 5.49
C HIS A 203 -3.55 2.08 4.76
N ASP A 204 -4.64 2.46 4.08
CA ASP A 204 -4.71 3.71 3.32
C ASP A 204 -4.53 4.94 4.25
N MET A 205 -5.11 4.90 5.44
CA MET A 205 -4.89 5.96 6.44
C MET A 205 -3.41 6.07 6.82
N TYR A 206 -2.72 4.96 7.07
CA TYR A 206 -1.29 4.97 7.41
C TYR A 206 -0.42 5.36 6.22
N ALA A 207 -0.72 4.87 5.01
CA ALA A 207 0.01 5.19 3.79
C ALA A 207 -0.08 6.68 3.45
N ALA A 208 -1.24 7.31 3.62
CA ALA A 208 -1.39 8.76 3.47
C ALA A 208 -0.53 9.53 4.48
N ARG A 209 -0.48 9.08 5.74
CA ARG A 209 0.26 9.76 6.82
C ARG A 209 1.78 9.55 6.75
N SER A 210 2.25 8.53 6.04
CA SER A 210 3.65 8.13 5.99
C SER A 210 4.21 8.20 4.58
N GLN A 211 3.82 7.26 3.70
CA GLN A 211 4.34 7.10 2.35
C GLN A 211 4.06 8.34 1.49
N LEU A 212 2.83 8.84 1.46
CA LEU A 212 2.50 10.05 0.69
C LEU A 212 3.34 11.24 1.16
N VAL A 213 3.36 11.53 2.47
CA VAL A 213 4.15 12.64 3.03
C VAL A 213 5.63 12.50 2.66
N THR A 214 6.18 11.29 2.78
CA THR A 214 7.58 10.98 2.42
C THR A 214 7.86 11.29 0.95
N HIS A 215 6.99 10.87 0.03
CA HIS A 215 7.11 11.20 -1.38
C HIS A 215 6.94 12.68 -1.67
N THR A 216 5.98 13.34 -1.02
CA THR A 216 5.74 14.78 -1.19
C THR A 216 6.97 15.59 -0.79
N ILE A 217 7.57 15.28 0.36
CA ILE A 217 8.79 15.95 0.82
C ILE A 217 9.97 15.64 -0.10
N GLY A 218 10.21 14.38 -0.45
CA GLY A 218 11.31 14.02 -1.35
C GLY A 218 11.22 14.73 -2.70
N ARG A 219 10.01 14.79 -3.30
CA ARG A 219 9.79 15.50 -4.57
C ARG A 219 9.82 17.02 -4.43
N LEU A 220 9.41 17.56 -3.28
CA LEU A 220 9.55 18.98 -2.98
C LEU A 220 11.03 19.36 -2.91
N LEU A 221 11.85 18.58 -2.19
CA LEU A 221 13.28 18.81 -2.05
C LEU A 221 14.02 18.66 -3.39
N GLU A 222 13.61 17.70 -4.23
CA GLU A 222 14.10 17.60 -5.61
C GLU A 222 13.83 18.90 -6.38
N ARG A 223 12.60 19.43 -6.32
CA ARG A 223 12.23 20.70 -6.99
C ARG A 223 12.89 21.93 -6.36
N PHE A 224 13.16 21.89 -5.06
CA PHE A 224 13.91 22.92 -4.35
C PHE A 224 15.37 22.98 -4.81
N GLY A 225 15.90 21.89 -5.38
CA GLY A 225 17.26 21.84 -5.92
C GLY A 225 18.30 21.63 -4.83
N VAL A 226 18.04 20.73 -3.86
CA VAL A 226 19.05 20.39 -2.85
C VAL A 226 20.28 19.73 -3.48
N GLU A 227 21.46 20.17 -3.07
CA GLU A 227 22.75 19.68 -3.54
C GLU A 227 23.66 19.33 -2.37
N SER A 228 24.55 18.36 -2.57
CA SER A 228 25.56 18.02 -1.57
C SER A 228 26.58 19.14 -1.42
N THR A 229 27.04 19.37 -0.19
CA THR A 229 28.05 20.36 0.16
C THR A 229 29.24 19.71 0.87
N SER A 230 30.33 20.46 1.07
CA SER A 230 31.49 20.00 1.86
C SER A 230 31.25 19.96 3.36
N ILE A 231 30.10 20.45 3.84
CA ILE A 231 29.75 20.57 5.26
C ILE A 231 28.42 19.87 5.59
N ASN A 232 28.04 18.85 4.80
CA ASN A 232 26.81 18.10 5.06
C ASN A 232 26.79 17.56 6.49
N THR A 233 25.69 17.80 7.20
CA THR A 233 25.39 17.09 8.44
C THR A 233 24.80 15.71 8.14
N LYS A 234 24.76 14.83 9.14
CA LYS A 234 24.14 13.51 8.99
C LYS A 234 22.64 13.61 8.66
N GLU A 235 21.97 14.58 9.26
CA GLU A 235 20.56 14.86 9.03
C GLU A 235 20.33 15.36 7.61
N TYR A 236 21.20 16.26 7.11
CA TYR A 236 21.11 16.72 5.73
C TYR A 236 21.39 15.59 4.73
N GLN A 237 22.34 14.70 5.02
CA GLN A 237 22.58 13.52 4.19
C GLN A 237 21.32 12.64 4.09
N THR A 238 20.56 12.50 5.18
CA THR A 238 19.30 11.74 5.18
C THR A 238 18.27 12.37 4.24
N LEU A 239 18.24 13.70 4.11
CA LEU A 239 17.36 14.39 3.15
C LEU A 239 17.79 14.14 1.70
N LEU A 240 19.09 14.14 1.43
CA LEU A 240 19.61 13.79 0.10
C LEU A 240 19.26 12.35 -0.26
N ASP A 241 19.41 11.41 0.68
CA ASP A 241 19.06 10.01 0.50
C ASP A 241 17.55 9.84 0.29
N LEU A 242 16.70 10.62 0.96
CA LEU A 242 15.26 10.66 0.73
C LEU A 242 14.92 11.11 -0.70
N VAL A 243 15.60 12.14 -1.23
CA VAL A 243 15.43 12.59 -2.61
C VAL A 243 15.80 11.47 -3.58
N GLN A 244 16.97 10.85 -3.42
CA GLN A 244 17.39 9.74 -4.27
C GLN A 244 16.39 8.58 -4.21
N ASN A 245 15.90 8.28 -3.00
CA ASN A 245 14.94 7.22 -2.80
C ASN A 245 13.61 7.48 -3.50
N THR A 246 13.04 8.67 -3.35
CA THR A 246 11.74 9.03 -3.94
C THR A 246 11.84 9.26 -5.45
N LYS A 247 13.01 9.62 -5.96
CA LYS A 247 13.30 9.74 -7.40
C LYS A 247 13.32 8.38 -8.12
N GLY A 248 13.75 7.32 -7.43
CA GLY A 248 13.70 5.96 -7.97
C GLY A 248 12.28 5.47 -8.28
N ASP A 249 11.27 6.10 -7.67
CA ASP A 249 9.87 5.77 -7.89
C ASP A 249 9.23 6.66 -8.98
N SER A 250 8.41 6.03 -9.82
CA SER A 250 7.72 6.72 -10.92
C SER A 250 6.81 7.84 -10.42
N ILE A 251 6.67 8.90 -11.21
CA ILE A 251 5.72 9.98 -10.92
C ILE A 251 4.27 9.46 -10.91
N GLU A 252 3.96 8.43 -11.73
CA GLU A 252 2.67 7.76 -11.74
C GLU A 252 2.33 7.11 -10.39
N LEU A 253 3.30 6.50 -9.70
CA LEU A 253 3.09 5.95 -8.36
C LEU A 253 2.67 7.06 -7.40
N TYR A 254 3.39 8.19 -7.41
CA TYR A 254 3.07 9.33 -6.56
C TYR A 254 1.68 9.89 -6.84
N TYR A 255 1.30 10.03 -8.10
CA TYR A 255 -0.06 10.44 -8.47
C TYR A 255 -1.10 9.41 -8.04
N GLY A 256 -0.80 8.11 -8.15
CA GLY A 256 -1.66 7.04 -7.65
C GLY A 256 -1.92 7.13 -6.15
N LEU A 257 -0.87 7.36 -5.35
CA LEU A 257 -0.97 7.55 -3.89
C LEU A 257 -1.86 8.73 -3.53
N PHE A 258 -1.87 9.80 -4.34
CA PHE A 258 -2.73 10.95 -4.11
C PHE A 258 -4.17 10.71 -4.58
N MET A 259 -4.35 10.30 -5.84
CA MET A 259 -5.66 10.23 -6.50
C MET A 259 -6.58 9.16 -5.93
N TYR A 260 -6.03 8.03 -5.47
CA TYR A 260 -6.82 6.86 -5.07
C TYR A 260 -6.94 6.67 -3.56
N ASN A 261 -6.28 7.50 -2.76
CA ASN A 261 -6.38 7.46 -1.31
C ASN A 261 -7.12 8.72 -0.82
N LYS A 262 -8.35 8.53 -0.33
CA LYS A 262 -9.22 9.62 0.13
C LYS A 262 -8.62 10.46 1.27
N ASN A 263 -7.64 9.92 2.00
CA ASN A 263 -6.99 10.62 3.11
C ASN A 263 -5.86 11.54 2.64
N SER A 264 -5.44 11.46 1.37
CA SER A 264 -4.24 12.13 0.85
C SER A 264 -4.37 13.64 0.80
N LEU A 265 -5.55 14.18 0.50
CA LEU A 265 -5.78 15.63 0.43
C LEU A 265 -5.57 16.29 1.81
N ASP A 266 -6.17 15.73 2.87
CA ASP A 266 -6.00 16.23 4.24
C ASP A 266 -4.52 16.26 4.65
N GLN A 267 -3.74 15.23 4.30
CA GLN A 267 -2.32 15.18 4.63
C GLN A 267 -1.51 16.25 3.87
N LEU A 268 -1.86 16.52 2.62
CA LEU A 268 -1.21 17.57 1.83
C LEU A 268 -1.53 18.97 2.37
N GLU A 269 -2.78 19.25 2.69
CA GLU A 269 -3.21 20.52 3.29
C GLU A 269 -2.56 20.74 4.66
N ARG A 270 -2.49 19.70 5.49
CA ARG A 270 -1.80 19.76 6.79
C ARG A 270 -0.31 20.06 6.63
N LEU A 271 0.34 19.51 5.61
CA LEU A 271 1.74 19.77 5.33
C LEU A 271 1.97 21.24 4.93
N ASP A 272 1.13 21.78 4.04
CA ASP A 272 1.20 23.19 3.64
C ASP A 272 0.94 24.13 4.84
N MET A 273 -0.11 23.88 5.63
CA MET A 273 -0.40 24.66 6.83
C MET A 273 0.77 24.67 7.81
N ALA A 274 1.42 23.51 8.03
CA ALA A 274 2.61 23.43 8.88
C ALA A 274 3.78 24.27 8.32
N PHE A 275 4.02 24.21 7.02
CA PHE A 275 5.04 25.02 6.36
C PHE A 275 4.76 26.53 6.49
N GLN A 276 3.52 26.97 6.25
CA GLN A 276 3.13 28.37 6.40
C GLN A 276 3.25 28.85 7.85
N ALA A 277 2.91 28.01 8.83
CA ALA A 277 3.03 28.32 10.25
C ALA A 277 4.49 28.59 10.63
N ILE A 278 5.41 27.70 10.24
CA ILE A 278 6.86 27.86 10.48
C ILE A 278 7.38 29.14 9.81
N LYS A 279 7.02 29.37 8.55
CA LYS A 279 7.40 30.59 7.81
C LYS A 279 6.96 31.85 8.54
N LYS A 280 5.71 31.89 9.01
CA LYS A 280 5.15 33.03 9.74
C LYS A 280 5.89 33.26 11.06
N GLU A 281 6.19 32.20 11.80
CA GLU A 281 6.93 32.30 13.06
C GLU A 281 8.33 32.89 12.86
N LEU A 282 9.08 32.40 11.86
CA LEU A 282 10.42 32.88 11.54
C LEU A 282 10.42 34.36 11.12
N LEU A 283 9.49 34.75 10.25
CA LEU A 283 9.36 36.14 9.82
C LEU A 283 9.00 37.06 10.97
N ARG A 284 8.08 36.64 11.86
CA ARG A 284 7.74 37.41 13.05
C ARG A 284 8.97 37.66 13.93
N GLN A 285 9.73 36.61 14.26
CA GLN A 285 10.94 36.77 15.06
C GLN A 285 11.97 37.69 14.40
N PHE A 286 12.10 37.62 13.07
CA PHE A 286 12.99 38.50 12.33
C PHE A 286 12.58 39.97 12.41
N TYR A 287 11.29 40.28 12.21
CA TYR A 287 10.78 41.65 12.29
C TYR A 287 10.84 42.20 13.71
N ASP A 288 10.47 41.42 14.73
CA ASP A 288 10.51 41.84 16.13
C ASP A 288 11.93 42.23 16.55
N ARG A 289 12.96 41.47 16.13
CA ARG A 289 14.37 41.79 16.39
C ARG A 289 14.85 43.01 15.62
N LYS A 290 14.44 43.18 14.36
CA LYS A 290 14.79 44.38 13.59
C LYS A 290 14.17 45.65 14.18
N LEU A 291 12.91 45.58 14.62
CA LEU A 291 12.22 46.69 15.28
C LEU A 291 12.89 47.04 16.61
N TYR A 292 13.24 46.04 17.44
CA TYR A 292 13.99 46.26 18.67
C TYR A 292 15.32 46.96 18.41
N ASN A 293 16.12 46.47 17.47
CA ASN A 293 17.42 47.07 17.14
C ASN A 293 17.30 48.48 16.55
N ALA A 294 16.21 48.82 15.86
CA ALA A 294 15.97 50.15 15.31
C ALA A 294 15.42 51.17 16.34
N THR A 295 14.96 50.71 17.51
CA THR A 295 14.36 51.57 18.55
C THR A 295 15.35 51.87 19.69
N PHE A 296 16.34 51.00 19.89
CA PHE A 296 17.27 51.05 21.04
C PHE A 296 18.75 51.28 20.66
N HIS A 297 19.03 51.59 19.38
CA HIS A 297 20.30 52.12 18.89
C HIS A 297 20.03 53.40 18.08
#